data_AF-A0A432KI30-F1
#
_entry.id   AF-A0A432KI30-F1
#
_cell.length_a   1.000
_cell.length_b   1.000
_cell.length_c   1.000
_cell.angle_alpha   90.00
_cell.angle_beta   90.00
_cell.angle_gamma   90.00
#
_symmetry.space_group_name_H-M   'P 1'
#
loop_
_entity.id
_entity.type
_entity.pdbx_description
1 polymer ?
#
loop_
_entity_poly.entity_id
_entity_poly.type
_entity_poly.pdbx_seq_one_letter_code
_entity_poly.pdbx_strand_id
1 'polypeptide(L)'
;MKTIKILTTALVGMLFIYSCGGNEQKSKDTAENKAETVEEKKVPETIKMGKGVGEFTEVEVSDPLNEEWVERGQAIYDMKCSACHKLTDQRVVGPGFEGVTNRRKPEWIMNMITNVDVMLEEDPTAQKLLEECMTRMPNQNIKPDDARKILEFFRKNDMEKAGKKDGAIKS
;
A
#
# COMPACT_ATOMS: atom_id res chain seq x y z
N MET A 1 -15.75 -6.91 61.22
CA MET A 1 -17.08 -7.04 61.84
C MET A 1 -17.97 -5.90 61.34
N LYS A 2 -19.19 -6.26 60.92
CA LYS A 2 -20.40 -5.42 60.77
C LYS A 2 -20.44 -4.38 59.63
N THR A 3 -21.18 -4.81 58.60
CA THR A 3 -22.00 -4.05 57.66
C THR A 3 -22.87 -2.97 58.29
N ILE A 4 -23.07 -1.85 57.61
CA ILE A 4 -24.22 -0.96 57.82
C ILE A 4 -24.83 -0.60 56.46
N LYS A 5 -26.03 -1.12 56.21
CA LYS A 5 -27.01 -0.63 55.23
C LYS A 5 -28.13 0.05 56.02
N ILE A 6 -28.51 1.27 55.64
CA ILE A 6 -29.78 1.94 56.01
C ILE A 6 -30.15 2.75 54.76
N LEU A 7 -31.14 2.41 53.91
CA LEU A 7 -32.59 2.16 54.08
C LEU A 7 -33.43 3.46 54.10
N THR A 8 -33.98 3.78 52.93
CA THR A 8 -35.31 4.38 52.62
C THR A 8 -35.82 5.62 53.37
N THR A 9 -36.29 6.65 52.64
CA THR A 9 -37.75 6.92 52.45
C THR A 9 -38.00 8.12 51.52
N ALA A 10 -39.14 8.07 50.85
CA ALA A 10 -39.61 8.95 49.80
C ALA A 10 -40.41 10.16 50.34
N LEU A 11 -40.66 11.15 49.47
CA LEU A 11 -42.00 11.62 49.04
C LEU A 11 -42.14 13.17 48.94
N VAL A 12 -42.28 13.63 47.69
CA VAL A 12 -43.18 14.69 47.16
C VAL A 12 -43.05 16.15 47.63
N GLY A 13 -43.00 17.04 46.61
CA GLY A 13 -43.36 18.45 46.74
C GLY A 13 -43.17 19.22 45.44
N MET A 14 -44.15 19.17 44.55
CA MET A 14 -44.21 19.91 43.28
C MET A 14 -44.82 21.29 43.51
N LEU A 15 -44.19 22.39 43.05
CA LEU A 15 -44.88 23.55 42.46
C LEU A 15 -43.92 24.57 41.81
N PHE A 16 -44.32 24.89 40.58
CA PHE A 16 -43.80 25.75 39.52
C PHE A 16 -43.34 27.17 39.89
N ILE A 17 -42.32 27.68 39.16
CA ILE A 17 -42.43 28.95 38.44
C ILE A 17 -41.53 28.97 37.20
N TYR A 18 -42.13 29.52 36.13
CA TYR A 18 -41.60 29.78 34.80
C TYR A 18 -40.33 30.66 34.81
N SER A 19 -39.35 30.31 33.98
CA SER A 19 -38.49 31.30 33.33
C SER A 19 -38.22 30.88 31.89
N CYS A 20 -38.72 31.69 30.98
CA CYS A 20 -38.60 31.57 29.53
C CYS A 20 -37.41 32.43 29.11
N GLY A 21 -36.33 31.82 28.65
CA GLY A 21 -35.20 32.47 28.01
C GLY A 21 -34.92 31.73 26.71
N GLY A 22 -35.31 32.34 25.60
CA GLY A 22 -35.27 31.73 24.27
C GLY A 22 -33.86 31.60 23.70
N ASN A 23 -33.65 30.52 22.95
CA ASN A 23 -33.04 30.54 21.63
C ASN A 23 -33.50 29.29 20.86
N GLU A 24 -34.03 29.49 19.66
CA GLU A 24 -34.46 28.47 18.69
C GLU A 24 -33.27 27.54 18.33
N GLN A 25 -33.40 26.26 17.96
CA GLN A 25 -34.45 25.57 17.21
C GLN A 25 -34.31 24.04 17.42
N LYS A 26 -35.47 23.38 17.59
CA LYS A 26 -35.89 21.99 17.26
C LYS A 26 -34.85 21.00 16.69
N SER A 27 -34.95 19.68 16.87
CA SER A 27 -35.68 18.74 17.73
C SER A 27 -35.42 17.35 17.11
N LYS A 28 -35.33 16.35 17.98
CA LYS A 28 -35.71 14.94 17.79
C LYS A 28 -34.84 14.04 16.92
N ASP A 29 -34.22 13.10 17.62
CA ASP A 29 -34.13 11.69 17.26
C ASP A 29 -35.34 11.21 16.45
N THR A 30 -35.05 10.60 15.31
CA THR A 30 -35.78 9.43 14.82
C THR A 30 -34.74 8.55 14.15
N ALA A 31 -34.53 7.38 14.75
CA ALA A 31 -33.86 6.26 14.11
C ALA A 31 -34.63 5.90 12.85
N GLU A 32 -34.02 6.19 11.71
CA GLU A 32 -34.45 5.70 10.41
C GLU A 32 -33.27 4.95 9.83
N ASN A 33 -33.48 3.65 9.58
CA ASN A 33 -32.55 2.76 8.90
C ASN A 33 -32.22 3.34 7.52
N LYS A 34 -31.18 4.16 7.46
CA LYS A 34 -30.42 4.34 6.24
C LYS A 34 -29.35 3.26 6.27
N ALA A 35 -29.66 2.15 5.60
CA ALA A 35 -28.62 1.27 5.09
C ALA A 35 -27.75 2.13 4.18
N GLU A 36 -26.73 2.75 4.76
CA GLU A 36 -25.56 3.18 4.02
C GLU A 36 -24.98 1.91 3.44
N THR A 37 -25.26 1.72 2.16
CA THR A 37 -24.42 0.97 1.25
C THR A 37 -22.98 1.26 1.64
N VAL A 38 -22.32 0.26 2.21
CA VAL A 38 -20.87 0.20 2.26
C VAL A 38 -20.44 0.37 0.81
N GLU A 39 -19.99 1.58 0.44
CA GLU A 39 -19.28 1.77 -0.81
C GLU A 39 -18.01 0.91 -0.70
N GLU A 40 -18.09 -0.28 -1.26
CA GLU A 40 -16.96 -1.09 -1.63
C GLU A 40 -16.07 -0.19 -2.50
N LYS A 41 -15.00 0.34 -1.89
CA LYS A 41 -13.99 1.16 -2.55
C LYS A 41 -13.54 0.41 -3.81
N LYS A 42 -14.03 0.83 -4.98
CA LYS A 42 -13.71 0.17 -6.26
C LYS A 42 -12.19 0.23 -6.44
N VAL A 43 -11.53 -0.90 -6.18
CA VAL A 43 -10.09 -1.07 -6.45
C VAL A 43 -9.81 -0.62 -7.88
N PRO A 44 -8.88 0.33 -8.11
CA PRO A 44 -8.51 0.78 -9.45
C PRO A 44 -8.23 -0.40 -10.38
N GLU A 45 -8.66 -0.30 -11.65
CA GLU A 45 -8.51 -1.38 -12.63
C GLU A 45 -7.05 -1.81 -12.81
N THR A 46 -6.10 -0.87 -12.70
CA THR A 46 -4.66 -1.14 -12.74
C THR A 46 -4.20 -2.09 -11.63
N ILE A 47 -4.74 -1.97 -10.41
CA ILE A 47 -4.46 -2.89 -9.31
C ILE A 47 -5.04 -4.27 -9.63
N LYS A 48 -6.26 -4.35 -10.16
CA LYS A 48 -6.87 -5.63 -10.58
C LYS A 48 -6.06 -6.33 -11.67
N MET A 49 -5.43 -5.57 -12.55
CA MET A 49 -4.54 -6.07 -13.61
C MET A 49 -3.13 -6.40 -13.11
N GLY A 50 -2.82 -6.17 -11.83
CA GLY A 50 -1.50 -6.41 -11.24
C GLY A 50 -0.43 -5.38 -11.64
N LYS A 51 -0.83 -4.18 -12.07
CA LYS A 51 0.05 -3.08 -12.49
C LYS A 51 0.34 -2.05 -11.38
N GLY A 52 -0.39 -2.12 -10.27
CA GLY A 52 -0.24 -1.21 -9.13
C GLY A 52 -0.89 0.15 -9.35
N VAL A 53 -0.36 1.17 -8.67
CA VAL A 53 -0.86 2.55 -8.66
C VAL A 53 0.24 3.52 -9.09
N GLY A 54 0.05 4.19 -10.23
CA GLY A 54 0.98 5.19 -10.73
C GLY A 54 0.82 5.44 -12.23
N GLU A 55 1.77 6.19 -12.79
CA GLU A 55 1.75 6.62 -14.20
C GLU A 55 2.05 5.47 -15.19
N PHE A 56 2.72 4.41 -14.74
CA PHE A 56 3.06 3.28 -15.61
C PHE A 56 1.86 2.35 -15.72
N THR A 57 1.14 2.47 -16.84
CA THR A 57 0.01 1.60 -17.18
C THR A 57 0.33 0.65 -18.33
N GLU A 58 1.42 0.87 -19.04
CA GLU A 58 1.97 0.00 -20.08
C GLU A 58 3.49 0.20 -20.14
N VAL A 59 4.25 -0.89 -20.19
CA VAL A 59 5.71 -0.84 -20.25
C VAL A 59 6.21 -1.86 -21.27
N GLU A 60 6.85 -1.36 -22.32
CA GLU A 60 7.52 -2.22 -23.29
C GLU A 60 8.86 -2.71 -22.75
N VAL A 61 9.10 -4.01 -22.93
CA VAL A 61 10.33 -4.68 -22.53
C VAL A 61 11.12 -5.14 -23.74
N SER A 62 12.44 -4.97 -23.69
CA SER A 62 13.36 -5.33 -24.76
C SER A 62 13.58 -6.84 -24.84
N ASP A 63 13.65 -7.39 -26.04
CA ASP A 63 14.12 -8.76 -26.28
C ASP A 63 14.89 -8.81 -27.61
N PRO A 64 16.22 -9.05 -27.62
CA PRO A 64 17.09 -9.38 -26.49
C PRO A 64 17.25 -8.24 -25.47
N LEU A 65 17.87 -8.52 -24.31
CA LEU A 65 18.17 -7.52 -23.30
C LEU A 65 19.09 -6.42 -23.86
N ASN A 66 18.85 -5.18 -23.44
CA ASN A 66 19.73 -4.06 -23.73
C ASN A 66 20.85 -4.00 -22.67
N GLU A 67 22.07 -4.39 -23.06
CA GLU A 67 23.20 -4.49 -22.13
C GLU A 67 23.62 -3.14 -21.53
N GLU A 68 23.52 -2.02 -22.27
CA GLU A 68 23.79 -0.68 -21.72
C GLU A 68 22.80 -0.33 -20.60
N TRP A 69 21.53 -0.72 -20.77
CA TRP A 69 20.51 -0.50 -19.75
C TRP A 69 20.68 -1.42 -18.55
N VAL A 70 21.15 -2.65 -18.75
CA VAL A 70 21.54 -3.58 -17.67
C VAL A 70 22.65 -2.96 -16.83
N GLU A 71 23.74 -2.51 -17.45
CA GLU A 71 24.87 -1.90 -16.73
C GLU A 71 24.43 -0.66 -15.94
N ARG A 72 23.64 0.20 -16.58
CA ARG A 72 23.12 1.42 -15.94
C ARG A 72 22.18 1.09 -14.78
N GLY A 73 21.30 0.10 -14.95
CA GLY A 73 20.40 -0.38 -13.92
C GLY A 73 21.13 -0.99 -12.72
N GLN A 74 22.18 -1.78 -12.98
CA GLN A 74 23.03 -2.35 -11.95
C GLN A 74 23.70 -1.25 -11.11
N ALA A 75 24.30 -0.24 -11.75
CA ALA A 75 24.92 0.86 -11.04
C ALA A 75 23.93 1.58 -10.11
N ILE A 76 22.69 1.76 -10.55
CA ILE A 76 21.65 2.38 -9.69
C ILE A 76 21.27 1.45 -8.54
N TYR A 77 21.09 0.15 -8.79
CA TYR A 77 20.83 -0.84 -7.75
C TYR A 77 21.94 -0.82 -6.68
N ASP A 78 23.20 -0.81 -7.10
CA ASP A 78 24.35 -0.82 -6.20
C ASP A 78 24.35 0.42 -5.29
N MET A 79 24.03 1.59 -5.85
CA MET A 79 24.01 2.86 -5.10
C MET A 79 22.77 3.04 -4.21
N LYS A 80 21.59 2.58 -4.64
CA LYS A 80 20.30 2.97 -4.03
C LYS A 80 19.48 1.82 -3.45
N CYS A 81 19.79 0.57 -3.78
CA CYS A 81 18.95 -0.59 -3.41
C CYS A 81 19.71 -1.65 -2.60
N SER A 82 21.00 -1.85 -2.87
CA SER A 82 21.82 -2.96 -2.34
C SER A 82 21.96 -3.01 -0.81
N ALA A 83 21.79 -1.86 -0.15
CA ALA A 83 21.80 -1.75 1.31
C ALA A 83 20.60 -2.48 1.96
N CYS A 84 19.47 -2.55 1.25
CA CYS A 84 18.22 -3.09 1.80
C CYS A 84 17.78 -4.40 1.13
N HIS A 85 18.11 -4.59 -0.15
CA HIS A 85 17.68 -5.72 -0.96
C HIS A 85 18.86 -6.55 -1.44
N LYS A 86 18.62 -7.85 -1.62
CA LYS A 86 19.58 -8.78 -2.25
C LYS A 86 19.05 -9.22 -3.60
N LEU A 87 19.98 -9.57 -4.49
CA LEU A 87 19.69 -10.12 -5.82
C LEU A 87 19.19 -11.57 -5.79
N THR A 88 19.31 -12.23 -4.63
CA THR A 88 18.77 -13.57 -4.34
C THR A 88 17.35 -13.46 -3.76
N ASP A 89 16.80 -14.58 -3.31
CA ASP A 89 15.54 -14.65 -2.53
C ASP A 89 15.68 -14.14 -1.07
N GLN A 90 16.91 -13.90 -0.61
CA GLN A 90 17.19 -13.53 0.77
C GLN A 90 16.60 -12.16 1.12
N ARG A 91 15.75 -12.14 2.15
CA ARG A 91 15.27 -10.91 2.80
C ARG A 91 16.32 -10.36 3.78
N VAL A 92 16.58 -9.05 3.72
CA VAL A 92 17.45 -8.34 4.69
C VAL A 92 16.66 -7.24 5.38
N VAL A 93 16.46 -6.11 4.69
CA VAL A 93 15.50 -5.08 5.11
C VAL A 93 14.25 -5.19 4.25
N GLY A 94 14.44 -5.18 2.92
CA GLY A 94 13.40 -5.47 1.95
C GLY A 94 13.46 -6.92 1.43
N PRO A 95 12.46 -7.35 0.66
CA PRO A 95 12.44 -8.68 0.03
C PRO A 95 13.59 -8.84 -0.98
N GLY A 96 13.99 -10.09 -1.20
CA GLY A 96 14.92 -10.44 -2.27
C GLY A 96 14.34 -10.23 -3.68
N PHE A 97 15.21 -9.90 -4.64
CA PHE A 97 14.82 -9.63 -6.02
C PHE A 97 14.87 -10.83 -6.96
N GLU A 98 15.36 -11.99 -6.54
CA GLU A 98 15.32 -13.20 -7.37
C GLU A 98 13.88 -13.49 -7.81
N GLY A 99 13.65 -13.60 -9.12
CA GLY A 99 12.38 -13.90 -9.74
C GLY A 99 11.34 -12.77 -9.69
N VAL A 100 11.72 -11.53 -9.37
CA VAL A 100 10.76 -10.42 -9.22
C VAL A 100 9.94 -10.15 -10.48
N THR A 101 10.55 -10.23 -11.66
CA THR A 101 9.89 -10.03 -12.97
C THR A 101 8.99 -11.20 -13.37
N ASN A 102 9.16 -12.34 -12.70
CA ASN A 102 8.26 -13.48 -12.83
C ASN A 102 7.04 -13.37 -11.90
N ARG A 103 7.15 -12.61 -10.81
CA ARG A 103 6.07 -12.42 -9.81
C ARG A 103 5.29 -11.12 -9.99
N ARG A 104 5.87 -10.11 -10.63
CA ARG A 104 5.34 -8.75 -10.73
C ARG A 104 5.48 -8.25 -12.17
N LYS A 105 4.44 -7.57 -12.64
CA LYS A 105 4.44 -6.98 -13.99
C LYS A 105 5.45 -5.82 -14.05
N PRO A 106 6.02 -5.54 -15.24
CA PRO A 106 6.90 -4.39 -15.48
C PRO A 106 6.35 -3.08 -14.90
N GLU A 107 5.07 -2.81 -15.11
CA GLU A 107 4.36 -1.62 -14.63
C GLU A 107 4.38 -1.54 -13.10
N TRP A 108 4.09 -2.65 -12.41
CA TRP A 108 4.08 -2.68 -10.96
C TRP A 108 5.48 -2.41 -10.40
N ILE A 109 6.53 -2.99 -11.01
CA ILE A 109 7.91 -2.76 -10.60
C ILE A 109 8.28 -1.29 -10.78
N MET A 110 7.95 -0.69 -11.93
CA MET A 110 8.23 0.72 -12.18
C MET A 110 7.45 1.65 -11.25
N ASN A 111 6.16 1.40 -11.03
CA ASN A 111 5.35 2.15 -10.07
C ASN A 111 5.89 2.01 -8.64
N MET A 112 6.28 0.80 -8.21
CA MET A 112 6.85 0.57 -6.88
C MET A 112 8.16 1.35 -6.67
N ILE A 113 9.03 1.42 -7.67
CA ILE A 113 10.33 2.09 -7.57
C ILE A 113 10.21 3.63 -7.57
N THR A 114 9.23 4.17 -8.31
CA THR A 114 9.10 5.61 -8.56
C THR A 114 8.05 6.30 -7.67
N ASN A 115 7.06 5.54 -7.18
CA ASN A 115 5.88 6.03 -6.47
C ASN A 115 5.65 5.28 -5.16
N VAL A 116 6.72 5.06 -4.39
CA VAL A 116 6.75 4.19 -3.21
C VAL A 116 5.64 4.51 -2.22
N ASP A 117 5.42 5.79 -1.90
CA ASP A 117 4.48 6.17 -0.85
C ASP A 117 3.03 5.80 -1.18
N VAL A 118 2.58 6.16 -2.39
CA VAL A 118 1.24 5.81 -2.88
C VAL A 118 1.09 4.31 -3.03
N MET A 119 2.12 3.62 -3.53
CA MET A 119 2.10 2.16 -3.64
C MET A 119 1.90 1.50 -2.27
N LEU A 120 2.64 1.94 -1.25
CA LEU A 120 2.52 1.42 0.12
C LEU A 120 1.18 1.79 0.79
N GLU A 121 0.51 2.84 0.33
CA GLU A 121 -0.78 3.28 0.86
C GLU A 121 -1.98 2.63 0.16
N GLU A 122 -1.86 2.30 -1.12
CA GLU A 122 -3.01 1.91 -1.95
C GLU A 122 -2.90 0.53 -2.61
N ASP A 123 -1.70 0.04 -2.93
CA ASP A 123 -1.52 -1.26 -3.58
C ASP A 123 -1.52 -2.39 -2.53
N PRO A 124 -2.49 -3.33 -2.56
CA PRO A 124 -2.58 -4.40 -1.55
C PRO A 124 -1.36 -5.31 -1.50
N THR A 125 -0.65 -5.46 -2.63
CA THR A 125 0.57 -6.28 -2.68
C THR A 125 1.73 -5.57 -1.97
N ALA A 126 1.90 -4.26 -2.20
CA ALA A 126 2.90 -3.45 -1.52
C ALA A 126 2.61 -3.34 -0.01
N GLN A 127 1.34 -3.20 0.38
CA GLN A 127 0.91 -3.24 1.78
C GLN A 127 1.28 -4.56 2.47
N LYS A 128 1.01 -5.70 1.83
CA LYS A 128 1.41 -7.00 2.37
C LYS A 128 2.94 -7.11 2.53
N LEU A 129 3.70 -6.63 1.56
CA LEU A 129 5.17 -6.61 1.66
C LEU A 129 5.65 -5.70 2.80
N LEU A 130 4.96 -4.59 3.06
CA LEU A 130 5.25 -3.72 4.20
C LEU A 130 5.02 -4.42 5.53
N GLU A 131 3.91 -5.13 5.67
CA GLU A 131 3.62 -5.96 6.85
C GLU A 131 4.68 -7.05 7.05
N GLU A 132 5.16 -7.67 5.97
CA GLU A 132 6.19 -8.70 6.05
C GLU A 132 7.56 -8.12 6.43
N CYS A 133 7.91 -6.92 5.95
CA CYS A 133 9.23 -6.31 6.14
C CYS A 133 9.31 -5.41 7.38
N MET A 134 8.15 -5.00 7.94
CA MET A 134 8.03 -4.10 9.10
C MET A 134 8.78 -2.77 8.97
N THR A 135 9.24 -2.43 7.77
CA THR A 135 10.05 -1.26 7.46
C THR A 135 9.53 -0.64 6.17
N ARG A 136 9.17 0.64 6.22
CA ARG A 136 8.71 1.37 5.04
C ARG A 136 9.90 1.60 4.09
N MET A 137 9.77 1.19 2.83
CA MET A 137 10.75 1.54 1.81
C MET A 137 10.73 3.06 1.61
N PRO A 138 11.86 3.77 1.70
CA PRO A 138 11.89 5.20 1.44
C PRO A 138 11.92 5.49 -0.07
N ASN A 139 11.27 6.59 -0.48
CA ASN A 139 11.35 7.07 -1.86
C ASN A 139 12.80 7.43 -2.22
N GLN A 140 13.34 6.75 -3.25
CA GLN A 140 14.73 6.93 -3.71
C GLN A 140 14.88 8.03 -4.78
N ASN A 141 13.80 8.77 -5.07
CA ASN A 141 13.71 9.80 -6.10
C ASN A 141 14.24 9.29 -7.46
N ILE A 142 13.80 8.08 -7.84
CA ILE A 142 14.17 7.46 -9.11
C ILE A 142 13.32 8.07 -10.22
N LYS A 143 13.97 8.50 -11.30
CA LYS A 143 13.26 9.00 -12.49
C LYS A 143 12.71 7.84 -13.32
N PRO A 144 11.63 8.04 -14.09
CA PRO A 144 11.08 7.02 -15.00
C PRO A 144 12.11 6.30 -15.86
N ASP A 145 13.03 7.06 -16.46
CA ASP A 145 14.07 6.53 -17.34
C ASP A 145 15.05 5.59 -16.61
N ASP A 146 15.50 6.00 -15.42
CA ASP A 146 16.35 5.20 -14.53
C ASP A 146 15.61 3.94 -14.03
N ALA A 147 14.32 4.07 -13.70
CA ALA A 147 13.49 2.91 -13.30
C ALA A 147 13.39 1.86 -14.41
N ARG A 148 13.30 2.28 -15.69
CA ARG A 148 13.29 1.34 -16.82
C ARG A 148 14.61 0.58 -16.95
N LYS A 149 15.75 1.20 -16.60
CA LYS A 149 17.07 0.56 -16.61
C LYS A 149 17.25 -0.39 -15.42
N ILE A 150 16.77 -0.02 -14.23
CA ILE A 150 16.68 -0.94 -13.08
C ILE A 150 15.84 -2.17 -13.43
N LEU A 151 14.68 -1.98 -14.08
CA LEU A 151 13.86 -3.09 -14.55
C LEU A 151 14.64 -4.00 -15.53
N GLU A 152 15.39 -3.44 -16.48
CA GLU A 152 16.21 -4.23 -17.40
C GLU A 152 17.25 -5.08 -16.66
N PHE A 153 17.89 -4.49 -15.65
CA PHE A 153 18.82 -5.20 -14.78
C PHE A 153 18.13 -6.31 -13.98
N PHE A 154 16.94 -6.08 -13.43
CA PHE A 154 16.18 -7.14 -12.74
C PHE A 154 15.81 -8.29 -13.67
N ARG A 155 15.50 -8.00 -14.93
CA ARG A 155 15.25 -9.04 -15.96
C ARG A 155 16.50 -9.88 -16.24
N LYS A 156 17.69 -9.25 -16.28
CA LYS A 156 18.98 -9.96 -16.35
C LYS A 156 19.20 -10.83 -15.11
N ASN A 157 19.02 -10.27 -13.92
CA ASN A 157 19.17 -10.99 -12.66
C ASN A 157 18.27 -12.23 -12.60
N ASP A 158 17.01 -12.10 -13.01
CA ASP A 158 16.06 -13.21 -13.00
C ASP A 158 16.43 -14.31 -14.00
N MET A 159 16.95 -13.93 -15.18
CA MET A 159 17.50 -14.91 -16.11
C MET A 159 18.66 -15.70 -15.48
N GLU A 160 19.54 -15.04 -14.73
CA GLU A 160 20.70 -15.66 -14.10
C GLU A 160 20.37 -16.47 -12.83
N LYS A 161 19.44 -15.99 -12.00
CA LYS A 161 19.10 -16.58 -10.70
C LYS A 161 17.94 -17.57 -10.75
N ALA A 162 16.89 -17.22 -11.50
CA ALA A 162 15.68 -18.02 -11.60
C ALA A 162 15.57 -18.83 -12.90
N GLY A 163 16.51 -18.66 -13.85
CA GLY A 163 16.53 -19.34 -15.14
C GLY A 163 15.44 -18.87 -16.12
N LYS A 164 14.69 -17.81 -15.77
CA LYS A 164 13.63 -17.22 -16.60
C LYS A 164 13.34 -15.80 -16.15
N LYS A 165 12.85 -14.96 -17.08
CA LYS A 165 12.39 -13.58 -16.84
C LYS A 165 10.96 -13.40 -17.34
N ASP A 166 10.32 -12.31 -16.91
CA ASP A 166 9.06 -11.79 -17.49
C ASP A 166 7.83 -12.72 -17.34
N GLY A 167 7.86 -13.67 -16.40
CA GLY A 167 6.75 -14.60 -16.16
C GLY A 167 5.40 -13.92 -15.86
N ALA A 168 5.41 -12.70 -15.33
CA ALA A 168 4.20 -11.94 -15.00
C ALA A 168 3.56 -11.23 -16.20
N ILE A 169 4.24 -11.11 -17.34
CA ILE A 169 3.67 -10.47 -18.55
C ILE A 169 2.52 -11.31 -19.12
N LYS A 170 2.59 -12.64 -18.95
CA LYS A 170 1.61 -13.59 -19.50
C LYS A 170 0.45 -13.91 -18.54
N SER A 171 0.47 -13.38 -17.32
CA SER A 171 -0.48 -13.68 -16.24
C SER A 171 -1.56 -12.62 -16.06
#